data_AF-A0A6G4WVY8-F1
#
_entry.id   AF-A0A6G4WVY8-F1
#
_cell.length_a   1.000
_cell.length_b   1.000
_cell.length_c   1.000
_cell.angle_alpha   90.00
_cell.angle_beta   90.00
_cell.angle_gamma   90.00
#
_symmetry.space_group_name_H-M   'P 1'
#
loop_
_entity.id
_entity.type
_entity.pdbx_description
1 polymer ?
#
loop_
_entity_poly.entity_id
_entity_poly.type
_entity_poly.pdbx_seq_one_letter_code
_entity_poly.pdbx_strand_id
1 'polypeptide(L)'
;MRATPEDPHVRARRDVAAALLLAEHQPGRDANARALCRLRADVAELLPEAQEAAERLPVDTRRRDVGLSSVAFARRLLSTGPTGSPADRLRIWAKTTTVLLAYTERKGP
;
A
#
# COMPACT_ATOMS: atom_id res chain seq x y z
N MET A 1 1.61 -21.89 21.73
CA MET A 1 1.87 -21.89 20.28
C MET A 1 2.21 -20.47 19.85
N ARG A 2 3.46 -20.18 19.47
CA ARG A 2 3.78 -18.89 18.81
C ARG A 2 3.29 -19.01 17.37
N ALA A 3 2.33 -18.18 16.97
CA ALA A 3 1.93 -18.08 15.58
C ALA A 3 3.15 -17.62 14.76
N THR A 4 3.46 -18.34 13.68
CA THR A 4 4.44 -17.88 12.70
C THR A 4 3.97 -16.51 12.19
N PRO A 5 4.81 -15.46 12.21
CA PRO A 5 4.40 -14.16 11.69
C PRO A 5 3.99 -14.32 10.22
N GLU A 6 2.79 -13.85 9.89
CA GLU A 6 2.28 -13.84 8.52
C GLU A 6 3.17 -12.95 7.65
N ASP A 7 3.49 -13.41 6.43
CA ASP A 7 4.24 -12.61 5.46
C ASP A 7 3.49 -11.28 5.19
N PRO A 8 4.13 -10.12 5.41
CA PRO A 8 3.49 -8.82 5.22
C PRO A 8 2.98 -8.61 3.79
N HIS A 9 3.61 -9.21 2.78
CA HIS A 9 3.14 -9.13 1.40
C HIS A 9 1.83 -9.88 1.19
N VAL A 10 1.73 -11.09 1.74
CA VAL A 10 0.51 -11.91 1.65
C VAL A 10 -0.65 -11.22 2.37
N ARG A 11 -0.39 -10.70 3.57
CA ARG A 11 -1.38 -9.95 4.35
C ARG A 11 -1.84 -8.69 3.63
N ALA A 12 -0.91 -7.87 3.15
CA ALA A 12 -1.22 -6.63 2.44
C ALA A 12 -2.05 -6.87 1.16
N ARG A 13 -1.77 -7.94 0.40
CA ARG A 13 -2.60 -8.33 -0.76
C ARG A 13 -4.03 -8.68 -0.35
N ARG A 14 -4.22 -9.37 0.77
CA ARG A 14 -5.56 -9.69 1.30
C ARG A 14 -6.30 -8.43 1.73
N ASP A 15 -5.64 -7.53 2.43
CA ASP A 15 -6.24 -6.27 2.87
C ASP A 15 -6.56 -5.33 1.69
N VAL A 16 -5.75 -5.34 0.62
CA VAL A 16 -6.07 -4.69 -0.66
C VAL A 16 -7.34 -5.26 -1.27
N ALA A 17 -7.44 -6.59 -1.41
CA ALA A 17 -8.63 -7.24 -1.98
C ALA A 17 -9.89 -6.93 -1.16
N ALA A 18 -9.78 -6.99 0.17
CA ALA A 18 -10.87 -6.61 1.07
C ALA A 18 -11.29 -5.15 0.84
N ALA A 19 -10.36 -4.20 0.86
CA ALA A 19 -10.68 -2.79 0.67
C ALA A 19 -11.35 -2.48 -0.67
N LEU A 20 -10.95 -3.16 -1.75
CA LEU A 20 -11.60 -3.01 -3.06
C LEU A 20 -13.04 -3.52 -3.05
N LEU A 21 -13.29 -4.69 -2.45
CA LEU A 21 -14.65 -5.22 -2.26
C LEU A 21 -15.52 -4.28 -1.41
N LEU A 22 -14.97 -3.73 -0.33
CA LEU A 22 -15.69 -2.76 0.49
C LEU A 22 -15.95 -1.46 -0.30
N ALA A 23 -15.00 -0.98 -1.12
CA ALA A 23 -15.21 0.21 -1.94
C ALA A 23 -16.30 0.02 -3.01
N GLU A 24 -16.47 -1.21 -3.51
CA GLU A 24 -17.50 -1.59 -4.47
C GLU A 24 -18.89 -1.70 -3.82
N HIS A 25 -18.98 -2.39 -2.67
CA HIS A 25 -20.26 -2.71 -2.04
C HIS A 25 -20.70 -1.72 -0.94
N GLN A 26 -19.88 -0.72 -0.62
CA GLN A 26 -20.15 0.33 0.38
C GLN A 26 -20.68 -0.20 1.73
N PRO A 27 -19.93 -1.09 2.40
CA PRO A 27 -20.32 -1.64 3.69
C PRO A 27 -20.26 -0.55 4.76
N GLY A 28 -20.86 -0.86 5.91
CA GLY A 28 -21.00 0.07 7.02
C GLY A 28 -19.67 0.71 7.48
N ARG A 29 -19.80 1.85 8.15
CA ARG A 29 -18.71 2.73 8.61
C ARG A 29 -17.55 1.99 9.28
N ASP A 30 -17.84 0.98 10.11
CA ASP A 30 -16.84 0.27 10.89
C ASP A 30 -15.97 -0.69 10.07
N ALA A 31 -16.53 -1.28 9.00
CA ALA A 31 -15.76 -2.11 8.09
C ALA A 31 -14.76 -1.26 7.30
N ASN A 32 -15.22 -0.09 6.82
CA ASN A 32 -14.38 0.86 6.09
C ASN A 32 -13.25 1.41 6.98
N ALA A 33 -13.55 1.81 8.22
CA ALA A 33 -12.55 2.30 9.15
C ALA A 33 -11.47 1.25 9.44
N ARG A 34 -11.86 -0.02 9.67
CA ARG A 34 -10.93 -1.12 9.91
C ARG A 34 -10.03 -1.40 8.70
N ALA A 35 -10.59 -1.46 7.50
CA ALA A 35 -9.80 -1.68 6.29
C ALA A 35 -8.81 -0.53 6.03
N LEU A 36 -9.22 0.73 6.25
CA LEU A 36 -8.33 1.88 6.15
C LEU A 36 -7.18 1.81 7.18
N CYS A 37 -7.46 1.43 8.42
CA CYS A 37 -6.43 1.26 9.45
C CYS A 37 -5.41 0.19 9.06
N ARG A 38 -5.86 -0.96 8.52
CA ARG A 38 -4.96 -2.04 8.07
C ARG A 38 -4.09 -1.61 6.90
N LEU A 39 -4.69 -1.05 5.85
CA LEU A 39 -3.92 -0.57 4.69
C LEU A 39 -2.93 0.53 5.07
N ARG A 40 -3.27 1.41 6.01
CA ARG A 40 -2.33 2.42 6.52
C ARG A 40 -1.12 1.76 7.19
N ALA A 41 -1.33 0.70 7.98
CA ALA A 41 -0.27 -0.06 8.60
C ALA A 41 0.59 -0.78 7.56
N ASP A 42 -0.03 -1.45 6.58
CA ASP A 42 0.69 -2.13 5.51
C ASP A 42 1.55 -1.16 4.68
N VAL A 43 1.03 0.03 4.35
CA VAL A 43 1.82 1.06 3.66
C VAL A 43 3.00 1.50 4.51
N ALA A 44 2.82 1.72 5.82
CA ALA A 44 3.91 2.12 6.70
C ALA A 44 5.00 1.05 6.80
N GLU A 45 4.62 -0.23 6.80
CA GLU A 45 5.54 -1.36 6.86
C GLU A 45 6.29 -1.58 5.54
N LEU A 46 5.61 -1.48 4.39
CA LEU A 46 6.19 -1.70 3.06
C LEU A 46 7.08 -0.54 2.58
N LEU A 47 6.87 0.67 3.11
CA LEU A 47 7.50 1.89 2.59
C LEU A 47 9.04 1.86 2.58
N PRO A 48 9.75 1.42 3.64
CA PRO A 48 11.22 1.41 3.64
C PRO A 48 11.80 0.51 2.54
N GLU A 49 11.28 -0.72 2.43
CA GLU A 49 11.75 -1.68 1.42
C GLU A 49 11.44 -1.18 0.00
N ALA A 50 10.26 -0.59 -0.22
CA ALA A 50 9.89 -0.03 -1.52
C ALA A 50 10.79 1.14 -1.92
N GLN A 51 11.21 1.96 -0.96
CA GLN A 51 12.17 3.04 -1.18
C GLN A 51 13.55 2.50 -1.57
N GLU A 52 14.09 1.57 -0.80
CA GLU A 52 15.38 0.94 -1.11
C GLU A 52 15.37 0.25 -2.47
N ALA A 53 14.26 -0.39 -2.83
CA ALA A 53 14.09 -1.01 -4.14
C ALA A 53 14.04 0.03 -5.27
N ALA A 54 13.35 1.15 -5.08
CA ALA A 54 13.29 2.24 -6.05
C ALA A 54 14.66 2.93 -6.23
N GLU A 55 15.40 3.17 -5.14
CA GLU A 55 16.72 3.81 -5.15
C GLU A 55 17.80 2.95 -5.83
N ARG A 56 17.67 1.62 -5.77
CA ARG A 56 18.54 0.65 -6.44
C ARG A 56 18.34 0.56 -7.95
N LEU A 57 17.23 1.07 -8.48
CA LEU A 57 17.02 1.09 -9.93
C LEU A 57 18.03 2.03 -10.61
N PRO A 58 18.43 1.76 -11.88
CA PRO A 58 19.35 2.63 -12.60
C PRO A 58 18.83 4.06 -12.68
N VAL A 59 19.77 5.01 -12.55
CA VAL A 59 19.51 6.45 -12.70
C VAL A 59 18.95 6.73 -14.10
N ASP A 60 18.13 7.78 -14.23
CA ASP A 60 17.48 8.22 -15.49
C ASP A 60 16.54 7.19 -16.13
N THR A 61 16.08 6.20 -15.36
CA THR A 61 15.02 5.30 -15.82
C THR A 61 13.66 5.80 -15.35
N ARG A 62 12.70 5.81 -16.27
CA ARG A 62 11.28 6.09 -15.95
C ARG A 62 10.78 5.25 -14.77
N ARG A 63 11.26 4.01 -14.64
CA ARG A 63 10.87 3.12 -13.56
C ARG A 63 11.34 3.62 -12.19
N ARG A 64 12.57 4.15 -12.09
CA ARG A 64 13.08 4.78 -10.87
C ARG A 64 12.25 6.00 -10.51
N ASP A 65 11.97 6.88 -11.47
CA ASP A 65 11.20 8.10 -11.25
C ASP A 65 9.79 7.81 -10.73
N VAL A 66 9.12 6.83 -11.33
CA VAL A 66 7.80 6.37 -10.88
C VAL A 66 7.88 5.76 -9.47
N GLY A 67 8.91 4.96 -9.17
CA GLY A 67 9.13 4.37 -7.85
C GLY A 67 9.29 5.42 -6.76
N LEU A 68 10.23 6.36 -6.96
CA LEU A 68 10.50 7.43 -6.00
C LEU A 68 9.30 8.37 -5.84
N SER A 69 8.58 8.68 -6.93
CA SER A 69 7.35 9.48 -6.86
C SER A 69 6.25 8.75 -6.08
N SER A 70 6.15 7.44 -6.23
CA SER A 70 5.16 6.62 -5.49
C SER A 70 5.49 6.54 -4.00
N VAL A 71 6.77 6.44 -3.64
CA VAL A 71 7.24 6.51 -2.25
C VAL A 71 6.94 7.88 -1.64
N ALA A 72 7.23 8.97 -2.36
CA ALA A 72 6.91 10.32 -1.92
C ALA A 72 5.40 10.50 -1.72
N PHE A 73 4.58 9.97 -2.64
CA PHE A 73 3.12 9.96 -2.51
C PHE A 73 2.65 9.17 -1.28
N ALA A 74 3.20 7.97 -1.05
CA ALA A 74 2.86 7.15 0.12
C ALA A 74 3.21 7.84 1.44
N ARG A 75 4.39 8.49 1.52
CA ARG A 75 4.79 9.33 2.68
C ARG A 75 3.80 10.46 2.94
N ARG A 76 3.41 11.18 1.89
CA ARG A 76 2.39 12.23 1.99
C ARG A 76 1.05 11.67 2.45
N LEU A 77 0.62 10.54 1.88
CA LEU A 77 -0.64 9.88 2.22
C LEU A 77 -0.69 9.45 3.70
N LEU A 78 0.42 8.93 4.25
CA LEU A 78 0.53 8.63 5.69
C LEU A 78 0.38 9.87 6.56
N SER A 79 0.93 11.01 6.12
CA SER A 79 0.88 12.27 6.86
C SER A 79 -0.49 12.94 6.81
N THR A 80 -1.06 13.10 5.61
CA THR A 80 -2.27 13.92 5.39
C THR A 80 -3.55 13.10 5.32
N GLY A 81 -3.44 11.80 5.05
CA GLY A 81 -4.59 10.96 4.66
C GLY A 81 -5.15 11.32 3.28
N PRO A 82 -6.02 10.46 2.72
CA PRO A 82 -6.75 10.75 1.49
C PRO A 82 -8.00 11.59 1.73
N THR A 83 -8.37 12.39 0.74
CA THR A 83 -9.66 13.10 0.67
C THR A 83 -10.68 12.29 -0.15
N GLY A 84 -11.95 12.74 -0.17
CA GLY A 84 -13.01 12.10 -0.95
C GLY A 84 -13.95 11.20 -0.16
N SER A 85 -14.79 10.44 -0.88
CA SER A 85 -15.77 9.52 -0.29
C SER A 85 -15.08 8.34 0.41
N PRO A 86 -15.75 7.61 1.32
CA PRO A 86 -15.17 6.42 1.95
C PRO A 86 -14.63 5.39 0.94
N ALA A 87 -15.35 5.18 -0.17
CA ALA A 87 -14.92 4.29 -1.23
C ALA A 87 -13.66 4.80 -1.95
N ASP A 88 -13.56 6.10 -2.21
CA ASP A 88 -12.37 6.69 -2.84
C ASP A 88 -11.14 6.56 -1.95
N ARG A 89 -11.31 6.79 -0.64
CA ARG A 89 -10.22 6.64 0.33
C ARG A 89 -9.70 5.20 0.34
N LEU A 90 -10.59 4.20 0.34
CA LEU A 90 -10.21 2.79 0.27
C LEU A 90 -9.46 2.48 -1.03
N ARG A 91 -9.93 2.97 -2.18
CA ARG A 91 -9.27 2.78 -3.47
C ARG A 91 -7.88 3.43 -3.52
N ILE A 92 -7.73 4.63 -2.97
CA ILE A 92 -6.44 5.33 -2.90
C ILE A 92 -5.44 4.51 -2.09
N TRP A 93 -5.82 4.10 -0.88
CA TRP A 93 -4.94 3.26 -0.04
C TRP A 93 -4.61 1.93 -0.71
N ALA A 94 -5.61 1.23 -1.26
CA ALA A 94 -5.41 -0.06 -1.93
C ALA A 94 -4.45 0.06 -3.13
N LYS A 95 -4.60 1.12 -3.94
CA LYS A 95 -3.70 1.41 -5.06
C LYS A 95 -2.29 1.70 -4.58
N THR A 96 -2.12 2.51 -3.54
CA THR A 96 -0.80 2.80 -2.98
C THR A 96 -0.13 1.54 -2.46
N THR A 97 -0.83 0.71 -1.69
CA THR A 97 -0.30 -0.57 -1.20
C THR A 97 0.11 -1.48 -2.35
N THR A 98 -0.72 -1.61 -3.39
CA THR A 98 -0.42 -2.41 -4.58
C THR A 98 0.86 -1.94 -5.29
N VAL A 99 1.05 -0.62 -5.41
CA VAL A 99 2.26 -0.07 -6.02
C VAL A 99 3.50 -0.39 -5.18
N LEU A 100 3.43 -0.24 -3.85
CA LEU A 100 4.57 -0.57 -2.98
C LEU A 100 4.92 -2.06 -3.06
N LEU A 101 3.92 -2.96 -3.02
CA LEU A 101 4.11 -4.40 -3.21
C LEU A 101 4.85 -4.72 -4.51
N ALA A 102 4.55 -4.04 -5.61
CA ALA A 102 5.23 -4.27 -6.88
C ALA A 102 6.75 -3.94 -6.86
N TYR A 103 7.20 -3.10 -5.92
CA TYR A 103 8.62 -2.79 -5.73
C TYR A 103 9.30 -3.70 -4.71
N THR A 104 8.58 -4.15 -3.68
CA THR A 104 9.15 -5.01 -2.61
C THR A 104 9.19 -6.49 -3.00
N GLU A 105 8.20 -6.98 -3.76
CA GLU A 105 8.10 -8.41 -4.12
C GLU A 105 9.10 -8.83 -5.19
N ARG A 106 9.64 -7.88 -5.95
CA ARG A 106 10.73 -8.15 -6.89
C ARG A 106 12.04 -8.27 -6.12
N LYS A 107 12.26 -9.44 -5.51
CA LYS A 107 13.62 -10.00 -5.45
C LYS A 107 14.07 -10.16 -6.90
N GLY A 108 15.01 -9.30 -7.32
CA GLY A 108 15.42 -9.17 -8.71
C GLY A 108 16.02 -10.46 -9.29
N PRO A 109 16.25 -10.52 -10.62
CA PRO A 109 17.59 -10.84 -11.10
C PRO A 109 18.58 -9.72 -10.77
#